data_AF-A0A9W7I6M1-F1
#
_entry.id   AF-A0A9W7I6M1-F1
#
_cell.length_a   1.000
_cell.length_b   1.000
_cell.length_c   1.000
_cell.angle_alpha   90.00
_cell.angle_beta   90.00
_cell.angle_gamma   90.00
#
_symmetry.space_group_name_H-M   'P 1'
#
loop_
_entity.id
_entity.type
_entity.pdbx_description
1 polymer ?
#
loop_
_entity_poly.entity_id
_entity_poly.type
_entity_poly.pdbx_seq_one_letter_code
_entity_poly.pdbx_strand_id
1 'polypeptide(L)'
;MAASFSNHSLLSPHFSASSLKPSIHTISSLSRLQFPYQKPRFSIPFSGLSPSNLSFPLNSTKCPNRSIFKASLSAQESARTENVKTSGGSLKAMIRVYKEALLNGDDRIVSEIENRISILENEKNGLEKQVLELSAEITSGKEKYIRLQADFDNFRKRSEKERLTTRSDAQGEVIESLLPMVDSFERAKQQVKPETEKEKKIDTSYQGIYKQFVEIMRSLQVAVVPTVGKPFDPSLHEAIAREESLEFKEGIIIQEFRRGFLLGGRLLRPAMVKVSSGPGSKKATAAADHKSSGEPTTVGDDQ
;
A
#
# COMPACT_ATOMS: atom_id res chain seq x y z
N MET A 1 -43.06 13.82 -46.60
CA MET A 1 -43.24 13.25 -45.25
C MET A 1 -42.59 14.24 -44.28
N ALA A 2 -43.24 15.28 -43.76
CA ALA A 2 -44.44 15.35 -42.91
C ALA A 2 -44.21 14.80 -41.48
N ALA A 3 -44.60 15.64 -40.49
CA ALA A 3 -44.60 15.55 -39.01
C ALA A 3 -43.31 16.05 -38.30
N SER A 4 -43.23 17.23 -37.62
CA SER A 4 -43.99 17.78 -36.45
C SER A 4 -43.91 16.85 -35.22
N PHE A 5 -43.53 17.26 -34.00
CA PHE A 5 -43.92 18.38 -33.11
C PHE A 5 -42.71 18.73 -32.17
N SER A 6 -42.34 19.96 -31.81
CA SER A 6 -42.99 21.01 -30.98
C SER A 6 -43.17 20.66 -29.48
N ASN A 7 -42.79 21.62 -28.62
CA ASN A 7 -43.09 21.84 -27.17
C ASN A 7 -41.96 21.50 -26.16
N HIS A 8 -41.64 22.28 -25.11
CA HIS A 8 -42.25 23.46 -24.48
C HIS A 8 -41.20 24.32 -23.75
N SER A 9 -41.39 25.64 -23.87
CA SER A 9 -41.23 26.74 -22.92
C SER A 9 -40.97 26.49 -21.41
N LEU A 10 -40.02 27.30 -20.90
CA LEU A 10 -40.11 28.20 -19.73
C LEU A 10 -39.84 27.71 -18.29
N LEU A 11 -39.22 28.66 -17.55
CA LEU A 11 -39.15 28.88 -16.09
C LEU A 11 -38.02 28.21 -15.29
N SER A 12 -36.96 29.00 -15.05
CA SER A 12 -36.06 28.86 -13.90
C SER A 12 -36.53 29.80 -12.78
N PRO A 13 -36.79 29.33 -11.55
CA PRO A 13 -37.03 30.22 -10.42
C PRO A 13 -35.74 30.49 -9.63
N HIS A 14 -35.51 31.78 -9.37
CA HIS A 14 -34.71 32.31 -8.26
C HIS A 14 -35.27 31.82 -6.91
N PHE A 15 -34.42 31.34 -6.00
CA PHE A 15 -34.65 31.33 -4.55
C PHE A 15 -33.28 31.22 -3.84
N SER A 16 -32.71 32.33 -3.37
CA SER A 16 -32.80 32.85 -1.99
C SER A 16 -32.24 31.89 -0.93
N ALA A 17 -30.93 32.00 -0.65
CA ALA A 17 -30.29 31.35 0.49
C ALA A 17 -30.37 32.26 1.73
N SER A 18 -31.37 32.03 2.57
CA SER A 18 -31.48 32.60 3.91
C SER A 18 -30.64 31.80 4.91
N SER A 19 -29.63 32.44 5.49
CA SER A 19 -28.81 31.88 6.56
C SER A 19 -29.59 31.83 7.88
N LEU A 20 -29.77 30.63 8.43
CA LEU A 20 -30.22 30.44 9.81
C LEU A 20 -29.14 29.67 10.57
N LYS A 21 -28.58 30.34 11.59
CA LYS A 21 -27.76 29.73 12.65
C LYS A 21 -28.63 28.82 13.52
N PRO A 22 -28.01 27.87 14.23
CA PRO A 22 -28.36 27.72 15.63
C PRO A 22 -27.16 27.81 16.57
N SER A 23 -27.47 28.43 17.71
CA SER A 23 -26.72 28.60 18.94
C SER A 23 -26.29 27.26 19.55
N ILE A 24 -25.03 27.15 19.96
CA ILE A 24 -24.54 26.08 20.84
C ILE A 24 -24.37 26.70 22.23
N HIS A 25 -25.16 26.22 23.18
CA HIS A 25 -24.98 26.50 24.60
C HIS A 25 -23.82 25.69 25.19
N THR A 26 -23.07 26.42 26.02
CA THR A 26 -21.99 26.03 26.94
C THR A 26 -22.27 24.81 27.82
N ILE A 27 -21.31 23.90 27.95
CA ILE A 27 -20.94 23.27 29.24
C ILE A 27 -19.41 23.16 29.34
N SER A 28 -18.94 23.54 30.51
CA SER A 28 -17.58 23.67 31.01
C SER A 28 -16.87 22.35 31.36
N SER A 29 -15.56 22.47 31.54
CA SER A 29 -14.66 21.69 32.42
C SER A 29 -14.26 20.27 31.98
N LEU A 30 -12.96 20.07 31.73
CA LEU A 30 -12.08 19.29 32.62
C LEU A 30 -10.65 19.22 32.03
N SER A 31 -9.72 19.81 32.79
CA SER A 31 -8.37 19.31 33.11
C SER A 31 -7.48 18.74 32.00
N ARG A 32 -6.59 19.60 31.49
CA ARG A 32 -5.40 19.25 30.72
C ARG A 32 -4.37 18.55 31.64
N LEU A 33 -4.28 17.22 31.55
CA LEU A 33 -3.15 16.47 32.09
C LEU A 33 -2.06 16.35 31.03
N GLN A 34 -0.89 16.87 31.39
CA GLN A 34 0.31 17.00 30.58
C GLN A 34 1.23 15.82 30.91
N PHE A 35 1.31 14.82 30.02
CA PHE A 35 2.27 13.72 30.15
C PHE A 35 3.48 13.96 29.23
N PRO A 36 4.71 13.90 29.75
CA PRO A 36 5.93 14.11 28.96
C PRO A 36 6.27 12.85 28.15
N TYR A 37 6.41 13.00 26.84
CA TYR A 37 6.88 11.95 25.93
C TYR A 37 8.41 11.81 26.07
N GLN A 38 8.88 10.77 26.77
CA GLN A 38 10.31 10.41 26.81
C GLN A 38 10.69 9.56 25.59
N LYS A 39 11.77 9.93 24.89
CA LYS A 39 12.38 9.13 23.82
C LYS A 39 13.25 8.00 24.41
N PRO A 40 13.31 6.81 23.79
CA PRO A 40 14.20 5.75 24.25
C PRO A 40 15.66 6.05 23.86
N ARG A 41 16.59 5.86 24.81
CA ARG A 41 18.05 5.87 24.57
C ARG A 41 18.49 4.44 24.26
N PHE A 42 19.03 4.21 23.06
CA PHE A 42 19.84 3.03 22.77
C PHE A 42 21.33 3.38 22.94
N SER A 43 21.99 2.69 23.87
CA SER A 43 23.42 2.75 24.12
C SER A 43 24.13 1.61 23.39
N ILE A 44 25.09 1.93 22.54
CA ILE A 44 26.14 1.00 22.10
C ILE A 44 27.48 1.68 22.36
N PRO A 45 28.48 1.02 22.97
CA PRO A 45 29.78 1.61 23.23
C PRO A 45 30.69 1.41 22.02
N PHE A 46 31.26 2.48 21.49
CA PHE A 46 32.50 2.37 20.73
C PHE A 46 33.46 3.46 21.20
N SER A 47 34.50 2.98 21.87
CA SER A 47 35.64 3.70 22.36
C SER A 47 36.55 4.15 21.21
N GLY A 48 37.01 5.40 21.30
CA GLY A 48 38.32 5.81 20.81
C GLY A 48 38.35 6.43 19.42
N LEU A 49 38.31 7.77 19.37
CA LEU A 49 39.34 8.62 18.73
C LEU A 49 39.04 10.10 19.06
N SER A 50 40.10 10.81 19.48
CA SER A 50 40.12 12.20 19.96
C SER A 50 39.81 13.22 18.84
N PRO A 51 39.19 14.38 19.16
CA PRO A 51 38.77 15.36 18.16
C PRO A 51 39.84 16.43 17.91
N SER A 52 39.97 16.90 16.67
CA SER A 52 40.37 18.28 16.42
C SER A 52 39.54 18.88 15.28
N ASN A 53 38.78 19.92 15.69
CA ASN A 53 38.25 21.04 14.90
C ASN A 53 37.37 20.75 13.68
N LEU A 54 36.04 20.75 13.91
CA LEU A 54 35.05 21.09 12.89
C LEU A 54 33.98 22.02 13.49
N SER A 55 34.15 23.31 13.24
CA SER A 55 33.12 24.34 13.43
C SER A 55 32.30 24.42 12.15
N PHE A 56 31.07 23.91 12.16
CA PHE A 56 30.08 24.22 11.14
C PHE A 56 29.26 25.45 11.56
N PRO A 57 29.03 26.44 10.69
CA PRO A 57 27.87 27.29 10.82
C PRO A 57 26.70 26.71 10.01
N LEU A 58 25.56 26.57 10.68
CA LEU A 58 24.24 26.56 10.04
C LEU A 58 24.08 27.86 9.25
N ASN A 59 23.76 27.77 7.97
CA ASN A 59 22.99 28.84 7.35
C ASN A 59 21.95 28.31 6.37
N SER A 60 20.70 28.66 6.67
CA SER A 60 19.52 28.46 5.86
C SER A 60 19.66 29.29 4.58
N THR A 61 19.70 28.63 3.42
CA THR A 61 19.35 29.28 2.15
C THR A 61 18.61 28.31 1.23
N LYS A 62 17.28 28.52 1.18
CA LYS A 62 16.47 28.63 -0.04
C LYS A 62 17.04 27.93 -1.29
N CYS A 63 16.37 26.87 -1.74
CA CYS A 63 16.60 26.26 -3.06
C CYS A 63 16.67 27.34 -4.15
N PRO A 64 17.73 27.41 -4.97
CA PRO A 64 17.75 28.32 -6.08
C PRO A 64 16.84 27.78 -7.19
N ASN A 65 16.02 28.69 -7.71
CA ASN A 65 15.13 28.47 -8.84
C ASN A 65 15.84 27.80 -10.02
N ARG A 66 15.11 26.92 -10.69
CA ARG A 66 15.42 26.25 -11.98
C ARG A 66 15.88 27.21 -13.10
N SER A 67 15.71 28.52 -12.93
CA SER A 67 16.17 29.56 -13.85
C SER A 67 17.67 29.87 -13.76
N ILE A 68 18.31 29.68 -12.59
CA ILE A 68 19.75 30.02 -12.42
C ILE A 68 20.65 29.02 -13.14
N PHE A 69 20.24 27.76 -13.24
CA PHE A 69 20.97 26.73 -13.99
C PHE A 69 20.94 26.93 -15.51
N LYS A 70 19.92 27.62 -16.04
CA LYS A 70 19.87 28.03 -17.45
C LYS A 70 20.72 29.27 -17.72
N ALA A 71 20.81 30.19 -16.76
CA ALA A 71 21.63 31.40 -16.87
C ALA A 71 23.14 31.11 -16.78
N SER A 72 23.55 30.13 -15.98
CA SER A 72 24.96 29.72 -15.89
C SER A 72 25.44 29.00 -17.16
N LEU A 73 24.56 28.28 -17.84
CA LEU A 73 24.87 27.64 -19.13
C LEU A 73 25.08 28.69 -20.24
N SER A 74 24.24 29.72 -20.32
CA SER A 74 24.38 30.81 -21.30
C SER A 74 25.57 31.75 -21.01
N ALA A 75 25.94 31.92 -19.73
CA ALA A 75 27.11 32.70 -19.34
C ALA A 75 28.43 31.97 -19.64
N GLN A 76 28.47 30.63 -19.52
CA GLN A 76 29.63 29.82 -19.92
C GLN A 76 29.82 29.75 -21.44
N GLU A 77 28.74 29.89 -22.22
CA GLU A 77 28.81 29.91 -23.69
C GLU A 77 29.47 31.20 -24.22
N SER A 78 29.24 32.34 -23.54
CA SER A 78 29.84 33.63 -23.89
C SER A 78 31.33 33.74 -23.50
N ALA A 79 31.74 33.10 -22.40
CA ALA A 79 33.15 33.06 -21.98
C ALA A 79 34.02 32.10 -22.82
N ARG A 80 33.43 31.04 -23.39
CA ARG A 80 34.11 30.14 -24.34
C ARG A 80 34.48 30.83 -25.64
N THR A 81 33.66 31.78 -26.11
CA THR A 81 33.91 32.50 -27.37
C THR A 81 35.02 33.54 -27.32
N GLU A 82 35.43 34.01 -26.13
CA GLU A 82 36.51 35.00 -26.02
C GLU A 82 37.91 34.33 -25.99
N ASN A 83 38.05 33.17 -25.36
CA ASN A 83 39.33 32.47 -25.26
C ASN A 83 39.78 31.80 -26.58
N VAL A 84 38.85 31.57 -27.51
CA VAL A 84 39.14 31.05 -28.86
C VAL A 84 39.69 32.14 -29.79
N LYS A 85 39.39 33.42 -29.54
CA LYS A 85 39.86 34.54 -30.38
C LYS A 85 41.31 34.94 -30.09
N THR A 86 41.77 34.82 -28.85
CA THR A 86 43.15 35.11 -28.43
C THR A 86 44.14 34.02 -28.88
N SER A 87 43.76 32.74 -28.84
CA SER A 87 44.59 31.61 -29.31
C SER A 87 44.80 31.61 -30.83
N GLY A 88 43.77 32.00 -31.59
CA GLY A 88 43.86 32.16 -33.05
C GLY A 88 44.83 33.26 -33.49
N GLY A 89 45.09 34.27 -32.65
CA GLY A 89 46.12 35.30 -32.91
C GLY A 89 47.55 34.75 -32.75
N SER A 90 47.78 33.92 -31.73
CA SER A 90 49.08 33.29 -31.47
C SER A 90 49.46 32.24 -32.53
N LEU A 91 48.51 31.39 -32.93
CA LEU A 91 48.73 30.40 -33.99
C LEU A 91 48.98 31.06 -35.36
N LYS A 92 48.23 32.12 -35.69
CA LYS A 92 48.46 32.90 -36.92
C LYS A 92 49.84 33.57 -36.94
N ALA A 93 50.32 34.05 -35.80
CA ALA A 93 51.67 34.59 -35.68
C ALA A 93 52.74 33.50 -35.87
N MET A 94 52.59 32.34 -35.23
CA MET A 94 53.48 31.19 -35.42
C MET A 94 53.53 30.71 -36.88
N ILE A 95 52.39 30.63 -37.56
CA ILE A 95 52.31 30.27 -38.99
C ILE A 95 53.03 31.31 -39.87
N ARG A 96 52.94 32.60 -39.53
CA ARG A 96 53.63 33.66 -40.26
C ARG A 96 55.16 33.54 -40.11
N VAL A 97 55.64 33.36 -38.88
CA VAL A 97 57.07 33.18 -38.60
C VAL A 97 57.60 31.90 -39.25
N TYR A 98 56.84 30.80 -39.24
CA TYR A 98 57.19 29.56 -39.93
C TYR A 98 57.34 29.75 -41.44
N LYS A 99 56.42 30.50 -42.07
CA LYS A 99 56.48 30.83 -43.51
C LYS A 99 57.68 31.72 -43.84
N GLU A 100 57.96 32.71 -43.01
CA GLU A 100 59.11 33.62 -43.18
C GLU A 100 60.44 32.86 -43.02
N ALA A 101 60.55 31.95 -42.06
CA ALA A 101 61.73 31.11 -41.85
C ALA A 101 62.01 30.14 -43.02
N LEU A 102 60.95 29.57 -43.62
CA LEU A 102 61.07 28.72 -44.82
C LEU A 102 61.57 29.50 -46.05
N LEU A 103 61.15 30.76 -46.20
CA LEU A 103 61.60 31.63 -47.31
C LEU A 103 63.05 32.05 -47.17
N ASN A 104 63.54 32.21 -45.93
CA ASN A 104 64.91 32.62 -45.64
C ASN A 104 65.90 31.44 -45.54
N GLY A 105 65.41 30.19 -45.51
CA GLY A 105 66.24 28.99 -45.33
C GLY A 105 66.72 28.77 -43.89
N ASP A 106 66.01 29.33 -42.90
CA ASP A 106 66.38 29.28 -41.48
C ASP A 106 65.87 27.98 -40.82
N ASP A 107 66.51 26.85 -41.12
CA ASP A 107 66.12 25.51 -40.64
C ASP A 107 66.03 25.39 -39.11
N ARG A 108 66.78 26.22 -38.38
CA ARG A 108 66.76 26.25 -36.91
C ARG A 108 65.41 26.69 -36.35
N ILE A 109 64.83 27.75 -36.93
CA ILE A 109 63.56 28.33 -36.49
C ILE A 109 62.40 27.41 -36.90
N VAL A 110 62.49 26.82 -38.09
CA VAL A 110 61.55 25.81 -38.59
C VAL A 110 61.49 24.62 -37.62
N SER A 111 62.65 24.07 -37.23
CA SER A 111 62.72 22.95 -36.29
C SER A 111 62.20 23.30 -34.89
N GLU A 112 62.47 24.51 -34.38
CA GLU A 112 61.96 24.98 -33.09
C GLU A 112 60.42 25.08 -33.08
N ILE A 113 59.84 25.60 -34.16
CA ILE A 113 58.38 25.72 -34.33
C ILE A 113 57.73 24.33 -34.44
N GLU A 114 58.32 23.41 -35.20
CA GLU A 114 57.82 22.03 -35.34
C GLU A 114 57.85 21.28 -34.00
N ASN A 115 58.93 21.42 -33.23
CA ASN A 115 59.03 20.88 -31.89
C ASN A 115 57.95 21.46 -30.96
N ARG A 116 57.71 22.77 -31.06
CA ARG A 116 56.68 23.44 -30.26
C ARG A 116 55.27 22.95 -30.62
N ILE A 117 54.98 22.76 -31.90
CA ILE A 117 53.71 22.19 -32.36
C ILE A 117 53.53 20.77 -31.83
N SER A 118 54.56 19.92 -31.93
CA SER A 118 54.53 18.55 -31.42
C SER A 118 54.27 18.50 -29.90
N ILE A 119 54.90 19.37 -29.11
CA ILE A 119 54.63 19.48 -27.66
C ILE A 119 53.17 19.88 -27.40
N LEU A 120 52.67 20.89 -28.11
CA LEU A 120 51.29 21.37 -27.95
C LEU A 120 50.26 20.31 -28.35
N GLU A 121 50.54 19.53 -29.39
CA GLU A 121 49.69 18.39 -29.79
C GLU A 121 49.66 17.31 -28.72
N ASN A 122 50.81 16.99 -28.13
CA ASN A 122 50.88 16.03 -27.03
C ASN A 122 50.15 16.53 -25.77
N GLU A 123 50.30 17.80 -25.41
CA GLU A 123 49.56 18.43 -24.30
C GLU A 123 48.06 18.43 -24.55
N LYS A 124 47.63 18.82 -25.76
CA LYS A 124 46.23 18.79 -26.17
C LYS A 124 45.65 17.37 -26.06
N ASN A 125 46.36 16.37 -26.60
CA ASN A 125 45.93 14.98 -26.53
C ASN A 125 45.85 14.48 -25.07
N GLY A 126 46.77 14.93 -24.20
CA GLY A 126 46.74 14.64 -22.76
C GLY A 126 45.51 15.25 -22.07
N LEU A 127 45.21 16.52 -22.34
CA LEU A 127 44.05 17.21 -21.80
C LEU A 127 42.73 16.62 -22.31
N GLU A 128 42.65 16.29 -23.60
CA GLU A 128 41.47 15.64 -24.18
C GLU A 128 41.18 14.29 -23.52
N LYS A 129 42.21 13.48 -23.25
CA LYS A 129 42.06 12.22 -22.50
C LYS A 129 41.53 12.45 -21.07
N GLN A 130 42.08 13.43 -20.35
CA GLN A 130 41.62 13.76 -19.00
C GLN A 130 40.17 14.25 -18.99
N VAL A 131 39.79 15.08 -19.96
CA VAL A 131 38.40 15.56 -20.09
C VAL A 131 37.45 14.40 -20.38
N LEU A 132 37.85 13.46 -21.25
CA LEU A 132 37.06 12.27 -21.55
C LEU A 132 36.89 11.39 -20.30
N GLU A 133 37.96 11.12 -19.58
CA GLU A 133 37.94 10.32 -18.34
C GLU A 133 37.05 10.97 -17.27
N LEU A 134 37.25 12.25 -16.97
CA LEU A 134 36.42 12.99 -16.02
C LEU A 134 34.94 13.04 -16.46
N SER A 135 34.68 13.20 -17.76
CA SER A 135 33.31 13.19 -18.27
C SER A 135 32.64 11.82 -18.08
N ALA A 136 33.37 10.72 -18.29
CA ALA A 136 32.89 9.36 -18.10
C ALA A 136 32.65 9.04 -16.61
N GLU A 137 33.51 9.53 -15.72
CA GLU A 137 33.31 9.42 -14.27
C GLU A 137 32.05 10.16 -13.82
N ILE A 138 31.85 11.38 -14.34
CA ILE A 138 30.65 12.18 -14.04
C ILE A 138 29.39 11.47 -14.53
N THR A 139 29.38 10.91 -15.75
CA THR A 139 28.21 10.18 -16.25
C THR A 139 27.96 8.91 -15.43
N SER A 140 29.00 8.13 -15.13
CA SER A 140 28.88 6.95 -14.28
C SER A 140 28.35 7.28 -12.87
N GLY A 141 28.85 8.36 -12.27
CA GLY A 141 28.38 8.85 -10.97
C GLY A 141 26.92 9.29 -11.00
N LYS A 142 26.50 9.99 -12.07
CA LYS A 142 25.11 10.40 -12.28
C LYS A 142 24.18 9.20 -12.46
N GLU A 143 24.59 8.20 -13.23
CA GLU A 143 23.81 6.97 -13.42
C GLU A 143 23.61 6.21 -12.10
N LYS A 144 24.68 6.06 -11.32
CA LYS A 144 24.62 5.47 -9.97
C LYS A 144 23.69 6.26 -9.06
N TYR A 145 23.75 7.59 -9.11
CA TYR A 145 22.88 8.46 -8.31
C TYR A 145 21.40 8.31 -8.69
N ILE A 146 21.08 8.34 -9.99
CA ILE A 146 19.71 8.17 -10.48
C ILE A 146 19.14 6.80 -10.06
N ARG A 147 19.95 5.75 -10.20
CA ARG A 147 19.57 4.40 -9.76
C ARG A 147 19.33 4.34 -8.26
N LEU A 148 20.24 4.90 -7.47
CA LEU A 148 20.10 4.94 -6.01
C LEU A 148 18.85 5.71 -5.60
N GLN A 149 18.55 6.84 -6.26
CA GLN A 149 17.34 7.61 -6.02
C GLN A 149 16.07 6.78 -6.31
N ALA A 150 16.06 6.04 -7.44
CA ALA A 150 14.95 5.16 -7.77
C ALA A 150 14.78 4.01 -6.74
N ASP A 151 15.89 3.42 -6.29
CA ASP A 151 15.88 2.37 -5.26
C ASP A 151 15.34 2.91 -3.92
N PHE A 152 15.70 4.14 -3.55
CA PHE A 152 15.15 4.81 -2.36
C PHE A 152 13.66 5.10 -2.47
N ASP A 153 13.18 5.57 -3.62
CA ASP A 153 11.76 5.81 -3.83
C ASP A 153 10.95 4.50 -3.78
N ASN A 154 11.49 3.42 -4.33
CA ASN A 154 10.90 2.09 -4.25
C ASN A 154 10.90 1.55 -2.81
N PHE A 155 12.01 1.69 -2.09
CA PHE A 155 12.12 1.31 -0.70
C PHE A 155 11.10 2.06 0.16
N ARG A 156 10.98 3.38 0.01
CA ARG A 156 10.02 4.18 0.76
C ARG A 156 8.58 3.71 0.53
N LYS A 157 8.17 3.55 -0.73
CA LYS A 157 6.82 3.06 -1.07
C LYS A 157 6.56 1.68 -0.49
N ARG A 158 7.57 0.80 -0.54
CA ARG A 158 7.50 -0.55 0.03
C ARG A 158 7.38 -0.50 1.56
N SER A 159 8.22 0.27 2.24
CA SER A 159 8.19 0.41 3.70
C SER A 159 6.89 1.03 4.21
N GLU A 160 6.32 2.00 3.51
CA GLU A 160 5.01 2.56 3.85
C GLU A 160 3.90 1.50 3.75
N LYS A 161 3.91 0.68 2.69
CA LYS A 161 2.97 -0.44 2.54
C LYS A 161 3.17 -1.50 3.62
N GLU A 162 4.41 -1.93 3.86
CA GLU A 162 4.75 -2.92 4.89
C GLU A 162 4.31 -2.44 6.29
N ARG A 163 4.52 -1.16 6.61
CA ARG A 163 4.06 -0.60 7.88
C ARG A 163 2.54 -0.68 8.06
N LEU A 164 1.78 -0.43 6.99
CA LEU A 164 0.32 -0.53 7.03
C LEU A 164 -0.14 -1.98 7.17
N THR A 165 0.48 -2.91 6.45
CA THR A 165 0.15 -4.34 6.54
C THR A 165 0.52 -4.89 7.93
N THR A 166 1.72 -4.62 8.45
CA THR A 166 2.11 -5.06 9.80
C THR A 166 1.15 -4.52 10.86
N ARG A 167 0.65 -3.28 10.70
CA ARG A 167 -0.34 -2.71 11.61
C ARG A 167 -1.68 -3.44 11.53
N SER A 168 -2.19 -3.71 10.33
CA SER A 168 -3.44 -4.47 10.17
C SER A 168 -3.29 -5.90 10.65
N ASP A 169 -2.11 -6.49 10.48
CA ASP A 169 -1.83 -7.87 10.87
C ASP A 169 -1.77 -8.01 12.38
N ALA A 170 -1.04 -7.12 13.07
CA ALA A 170 -1.02 -7.07 14.52
C ALA A 170 -2.42 -6.78 15.11
N GLN A 171 -3.21 -5.91 14.47
CA GLN A 171 -4.60 -5.69 14.88
C GLN A 171 -5.46 -6.95 14.71
N GLY A 172 -5.27 -7.69 13.61
CA GLY A 172 -5.94 -8.96 13.35
C GLY A 172 -5.63 -10.01 14.41
N GLU A 173 -4.37 -10.20 14.75
CA GLU A 173 -3.92 -11.16 15.78
C GLU A 173 -4.54 -10.87 17.15
N VAL A 174 -4.57 -9.60 17.56
CA VAL A 174 -5.20 -9.20 18.82
C VAL A 174 -6.70 -9.50 18.81
N ILE A 175 -7.40 -9.17 17.73
CA ILE A 175 -8.85 -9.44 17.64
C ILE A 175 -9.11 -10.94 17.62
N GLU A 176 -8.30 -11.72 16.90
CA GLU A 176 -8.42 -13.18 16.84
C GLU A 176 -8.32 -13.82 18.23
N SER A 177 -7.40 -13.33 19.07
CA SER A 177 -7.27 -13.77 20.47
C SER A 177 -8.49 -13.45 21.34
N LEU A 178 -9.29 -12.45 20.97
CA LEU A 178 -10.52 -12.05 21.66
C LEU A 178 -11.76 -12.79 21.15
N LEU A 179 -11.72 -13.40 19.96
CA LEU A 179 -12.88 -14.10 19.39
C LEU A 179 -13.43 -15.26 20.26
N PRO A 180 -12.61 -16.06 20.98
CA PRO A 180 -13.12 -17.07 21.90
C PRO A 180 -14.00 -16.51 23.03
N MET A 181 -13.79 -15.24 23.40
CA MET A 181 -14.64 -14.55 24.36
C MET A 181 -16.05 -14.35 23.80
N VAL A 182 -16.16 -13.91 22.54
CA VAL A 182 -17.44 -13.78 21.82
C VAL A 182 -18.17 -15.11 21.74
N ASP A 183 -17.44 -16.19 21.42
CA ASP A 183 -18.01 -17.53 21.35
C ASP A 183 -18.56 -17.98 22.72
N SER A 184 -17.88 -17.60 23.80
CA SER A 184 -18.34 -17.87 25.17
C SER A 184 -19.61 -17.08 25.50
N PHE A 185 -19.71 -15.82 25.05
CA PHE A 185 -20.93 -15.03 25.17
C PHE A 185 -22.13 -15.64 24.42
N GLU A 186 -21.89 -16.11 23.20
CA GLU A 186 -22.94 -16.75 22.38
C GLU A 186 -23.38 -18.10 22.96
N ARG A 187 -22.43 -18.88 23.47
CA ARG A 187 -22.72 -20.13 24.19
C ARG A 187 -23.51 -19.89 25.47
N ALA A 188 -23.13 -18.91 26.27
CA ALA A 188 -23.85 -18.56 27.49
C ALA A 188 -25.28 -18.10 27.17
N LYS A 189 -25.47 -17.28 26.13
CA LYS A 189 -26.80 -16.85 25.69
C LYS A 189 -27.72 -18.03 25.31
N GLN A 190 -27.17 -19.10 24.75
CA GLN A 190 -27.95 -20.31 24.41
C GLN A 190 -28.31 -21.15 25.64
N GLN A 191 -27.50 -21.10 26.70
CA GLN A 191 -27.68 -21.90 27.91
C GLN A 191 -28.55 -21.20 28.98
N VAL A 192 -28.50 -19.87 29.05
CA VAL A 192 -29.25 -19.08 30.03
C VAL A 192 -30.74 -19.05 29.65
N LYS A 193 -31.57 -19.74 30.44
CA LYS A 193 -33.03 -19.65 30.41
C LYS A 193 -33.49 -19.04 31.73
N PRO A 194 -33.72 -17.72 31.80
CA PRO A 194 -34.06 -17.08 33.06
C PRO A 194 -35.50 -17.39 33.45
N GLU A 195 -35.69 -18.04 34.60
CA GLU A 195 -37.00 -18.40 35.14
C GLU A 195 -37.48 -17.34 36.15
N THR A 196 -36.55 -16.72 36.89
CA THR A 196 -36.85 -15.72 37.93
C THR A 196 -36.61 -14.28 37.45
N GLU A 197 -37.36 -13.30 37.98
CA GLU A 197 -37.17 -11.87 37.66
C GLU A 197 -35.76 -11.34 37.95
N LYS A 198 -35.10 -11.86 38.99
CA LYS A 198 -33.70 -11.52 39.32
C LYS A 198 -32.74 -11.97 38.22
N GLU A 199 -32.95 -13.16 37.67
CA GLU A 199 -32.14 -13.72 36.58
C GLU A 199 -32.32 -12.93 35.29
N LYS A 200 -33.56 -12.47 35.01
CA LYS A 200 -33.84 -11.59 33.86
C LYS A 200 -33.06 -10.27 33.93
N LYS A 201 -32.92 -9.67 35.14
CA LYS A 201 -32.10 -8.45 35.33
C LYS A 201 -30.61 -8.71 35.07
N ILE A 202 -30.10 -9.87 35.48
CA ILE A 202 -28.71 -10.28 35.24
C ILE A 202 -28.50 -10.51 33.74
N ASP A 203 -29.38 -11.24 33.07
CA ASP A 203 -29.33 -11.48 31.62
C ASP A 203 -29.37 -10.16 30.82
N THR A 204 -30.23 -9.22 31.20
CA THR A 204 -30.28 -7.89 30.56
C THR A 204 -28.95 -7.14 30.70
N SER A 205 -28.32 -7.19 31.87
CA SER A 205 -27.03 -6.54 32.13
C SER A 205 -25.92 -7.19 31.31
N TYR A 206 -25.92 -8.53 31.25
CA TYR A 206 -24.99 -9.34 30.45
C TYR A 206 -25.09 -9.04 28.95
N GLN A 207 -26.32 -8.97 28.41
CA GLN A 207 -26.58 -8.58 27.03
C GLN A 207 -26.12 -7.13 26.75
N GLY A 208 -26.21 -6.24 27.74
CA GLY A 208 -25.67 -4.88 27.65
C GLY A 208 -24.16 -4.86 27.42
N ILE A 209 -23.41 -5.64 28.19
CA ILE A 209 -21.94 -5.78 28.05
C ILE A 209 -21.59 -6.36 26.68
N TYR A 210 -22.31 -7.40 26.23
CA TYR A 210 -22.09 -7.98 24.91
C TYR A 210 -22.35 -6.98 23.78
N LYS A 211 -23.42 -6.18 23.86
CA LYS A 211 -23.70 -5.11 22.87
C LYS A 211 -22.57 -4.10 22.79
N GLN A 212 -22.08 -3.63 23.93
CA GLN A 212 -20.92 -2.71 23.99
C GLN A 212 -19.68 -3.34 23.36
N PHE A 213 -19.42 -4.61 23.63
CA PHE A 213 -18.30 -5.32 23.02
C PHE A 213 -18.41 -5.40 21.49
N VAL A 214 -19.59 -5.73 20.97
CA VAL A 214 -19.86 -5.74 19.51
C VAL A 214 -19.73 -4.35 18.89
N GLU A 215 -20.14 -3.30 19.60
CA GLU A 215 -19.93 -1.91 19.16
C GLU A 215 -18.45 -1.54 19.07
N ILE A 216 -17.64 -1.96 20.04
CA ILE A 216 -16.18 -1.79 20.01
C ILE A 216 -15.59 -2.52 18.80
N MET A 217 -15.98 -3.78 18.55
CA MET A 217 -15.53 -4.52 17.37
C MET A 217 -15.91 -3.82 16.06
N ARG A 218 -17.14 -3.28 15.97
CA ARG A 218 -17.59 -2.52 14.79
C ARG A 218 -16.77 -1.24 14.60
N SER A 219 -16.40 -0.56 15.68
CA SER A 219 -15.55 0.64 15.63
C SER A 219 -14.13 0.33 15.12
N LEU A 220 -13.64 -0.89 15.38
CA LEU A 220 -12.39 -1.43 14.87
C LEU A 220 -12.50 -1.99 13.44
N GLN A 221 -13.61 -1.72 12.74
CA GLN A 221 -13.88 -2.20 11.37
C GLN A 221 -13.96 -3.72 11.25
N VAL A 222 -14.36 -4.40 12.31
CA VAL A 222 -14.67 -5.83 12.27
C VAL A 222 -16.11 -6.02 11.82
N ALA A 223 -16.29 -6.78 10.75
CA ALA A 223 -17.58 -7.18 10.21
C ALA A 223 -17.84 -8.67 10.48
N VAL A 224 -19.09 -9.03 10.69
CA VAL A 224 -19.53 -10.43 10.82
C VAL A 224 -19.78 -11.00 9.43
N VAL A 225 -19.35 -12.23 9.18
CA VAL A 225 -19.64 -12.95 7.94
C VAL A 225 -21.14 -13.30 7.91
N PRO A 226 -21.90 -12.93 6.87
CA PRO A 226 -23.30 -13.28 6.76
C PRO A 226 -23.48 -14.75 6.38
N THR A 227 -24.14 -15.53 7.23
CA THR A 227 -24.24 -17.00 7.10
C THR A 227 -25.64 -17.48 6.73
N VAL A 228 -26.60 -17.46 7.67
CA VAL A 228 -27.91 -18.09 7.49
C VAL A 228 -28.66 -17.53 6.27
N GLY A 229 -29.09 -18.43 5.37
CA GLY A 229 -29.81 -18.08 4.14
C GLY A 229 -28.93 -17.53 3.00
N LYS A 230 -27.60 -17.51 3.17
CA LYS A 230 -26.64 -17.17 2.10
C LYS A 230 -26.10 -18.44 1.43
N PRO A 231 -25.66 -18.35 0.16
CA PRO A 231 -24.94 -19.43 -0.48
C PRO A 231 -23.61 -19.69 0.23
N PHE A 232 -23.23 -20.95 0.34
CA PHE A 232 -21.96 -21.36 0.90
C PHE A 232 -20.81 -20.91 -0.01
N ASP A 233 -19.86 -20.16 0.58
CA ASP A 233 -18.60 -19.75 -0.04
C ASP A 233 -17.42 -20.37 0.74
N PRO A 234 -16.62 -21.27 0.12
CA PRO A 234 -15.44 -21.87 0.76
C PRO A 234 -14.40 -20.87 1.26
N SER A 235 -14.38 -19.65 0.71
CA SER A 235 -13.42 -18.61 1.09
C SER A 235 -13.77 -17.95 2.43
N LEU A 236 -15.04 -18.03 2.85
CA LEU A 236 -15.57 -17.34 4.04
C LEU A 236 -16.17 -18.30 5.07
N HIS A 237 -16.48 -19.53 4.66
CA HIS A 237 -17.25 -20.48 5.44
C HIS A 237 -16.54 -21.85 5.52
N GLU A 238 -16.68 -22.48 6.68
CA GLU A 238 -16.24 -23.84 6.95
C GLU A 238 -17.46 -24.74 7.18
N ALA A 239 -17.71 -25.68 6.27
CA ALA A 239 -18.84 -26.60 6.38
C ALA A 239 -18.50 -27.77 7.31
N ILE A 240 -19.10 -27.82 8.50
CA ILE A 240 -18.94 -28.94 9.43
C ILE A 240 -19.79 -30.14 9.01
N ALA A 241 -21.04 -29.88 8.60
CA ALA A 241 -22.01 -30.93 8.30
C ALA A 241 -22.94 -30.51 7.15
N ARG A 242 -23.46 -31.51 6.44
CA ARG A 242 -24.53 -31.34 5.46
C ARG A 242 -25.80 -32.02 5.94
N GLU A 243 -26.95 -31.40 5.74
CA GLU A 243 -28.25 -31.95 6.10
C GLU A 243 -29.27 -31.72 4.99
N GLU A 244 -30.18 -32.68 4.86
CA GLU A 244 -31.31 -32.56 3.95
C GLU A 244 -32.31 -31.56 4.52
N SER A 245 -32.62 -30.51 3.77
CA SER A 245 -33.63 -29.53 4.15
C SER A 245 -34.61 -29.35 2.99
N LEU A 246 -35.91 -29.38 3.32
CA LEU A 246 -36.98 -29.05 2.38
C LEU A 246 -37.13 -27.52 2.21
N GLU A 247 -36.64 -26.74 3.18
CA GLU A 247 -36.77 -25.28 3.21
C GLU A 247 -35.67 -24.59 2.40
N PHE A 248 -34.45 -25.12 2.45
CA PHE A 248 -33.28 -24.52 1.81
C PHE A 248 -32.76 -25.37 0.66
N LYS A 249 -32.54 -24.74 -0.50
CA LYS A 249 -31.92 -25.39 -1.68
C LYS A 249 -30.50 -25.87 -1.35
N GLU A 250 -30.02 -26.82 -2.15
CA GLU A 250 -28.65 -27.33 -2.07
C GLU A 250 -27.62 -26.18 -2.11
N GLY A 251 -26.63 -26.26 -1.22
CA GLY A 251 -25.56 -25.26 -1.13
C GLY A 251 -25.90 -24.00 -0.33
N ILE A 252 -27.10 -23.90 0.25
CA ILE A 252 -27.46 -22.79 1.15
C ILE A 252 -27.13 -23.15 2.61
N ILE A 253 -26.65 -22.17 3.37
CA ILE A 253 -26.36 -22.32 4.79
C ILE A 253 -27.67 -22.36 5.59
N ILE A 254 -27.90 -23.48 6.29
CA ILE A 254 -29.06 -23.73 7.15
C ILE A 254 -28.85 -23.06 8.50
N GLN A 255 -27.70 -23.33 9.13
CA GLN A 255 -27.43 -22.92 10.50
C GLN A 255 -25.96 -22.56 10.67
N GLU A 256 -25.70 -21.55 11.49
CA GLU A 256 -24.38 -21.15 11.95
C GLU A 256 -24.11 -21.74 13.33
N PHE A 257 -22.99 -22.47 13.48
CA PHE A 257 -22.52 -22.99 14.76
C PHE A 257 -21.55 -22.02 15.44
N ARG A 258 -20.71 -21.36 14.65
CA ARG A 258 -19.72 -20.41 15.14
C ARG A 258 -19.56 -19.27 14.15
N ARG A 259 -19.58 -18.04 14.64
CA ARG A 259 -19.53 -16.85 13.79
C ARG A 259 -18.18 -16.62 13.14
N GLY A 260 -18.21 -16.23 11.87
CA GLY A 260 -17.04 -15.78 11.12
C GLY A 260 -16.86 -14.26 11.22
N PHE A 261 -15.61 -13.81 11.16
CA PHE A 261 -15.27 -12.39 11.28
C PHE A 261 -14.29 -11.94 10.20
N LEU A 262 -14.49 -10.72 9.72
CA LEU A 262 -13.70 -10.02 8.70
C LEU A 262 -13.15 -8.73 9.29
N LEU A 263 -11.87 -8.41 9.07
CA LEU A 263 -11.25 -7.14 9.43
C LEU A 263 -10.94 -6.35 8.16
N GLY A 264 -11.71 -5.29 7.87
CA GLY A 264 -11.45 -4.43 6.71
C GLY A 264 -11.36 -5.17 5.36
N GLY A 265 -11.99 -6.35 5.24
CA GLY A 265 -11.94 -7.22 4.05
C GLY A 265 -11.00 -8.43 4.15
N ARG A 266 -10.14 -8.51 5.18
CA ARG A 266 -9.33 -9.69 5.48
C ARG A 266 -10.12 -10.68 6.35
N LEU A 267 -10.13 -11.96 6.01
CA LEU A 267 -10.72 -13.00 6.85
C LEU A 267 -9.85 -13.24 8.09
N LEU A 268 -10.44 -13.10 9.28
CA LEU A 268 -9.79 -13.49 10.54
C LEU A 268 -10.10 -14.96 10.86
N ARG A 269 -11.38 -15.33 10.76
CA ARG A 269 -11.87 -16.67 11.06
C ARG A 269 -13.08 -17.01 10.18
N PRO A 270 -13.12 -18.17 9.51
CA PRO A 270 -14.29 -18.59 8.75
C PRO A 270 -15.47 -18.86 9.69
N ALA A 271 -16.69 -18.68 9.18
CA ALA A 271 -17.88 -19.08 9.95
C ALA A 271 -18.10 -20.59 9.81
N MET A 272 -18.32 -21.27 10.92
CA MET A 272 -18.60 -22.70 10.92
C MET A 272 -20.09 -22.93 10.74
N VAL A 273 -20.47 -23.64 9.67
CA VAL A 273 -21.85 -23.70 9.20
C VAL A 273 -22.31 -25.11 8.86
N LYS A 274 -23.63 -25.30 8.92
CA LYS A 274 -24.35 -26.46 8.38
C LYS A 274 -24.93 -26.09 7.01
N VAL A 275 -24.64 -26.88 5.99
CA VAL A 275 -25.06 -26.60 4.60
C VAL A 275 -26.18 -27.57 4.19
N SER A 276 -27.13 -27.10 3.38
CA SER A 276 -28.18 -27.95 2.83
C SER A 276 -27.66 -28.81 1.69
N SER A 277 -28.00 -30.10 1.69
CA SER A 277 -27.85 -31.01 0.53
C SER A 277 -29.06 -30.95 -0.41
N GLY A 278 -30.02 -30.04 -0.16
CA GLY A 278 -31.31 -29.98 -0.85
C GLY A 278 -32.34 -30.97 -0.28
N PRO A 279 -33.57 -30.98 -0.85
CA PRO A 279 -34.57 -31.98 -0.51
C PRO A 279 -34.09 -33.32 -1.05
N GLY A 280 -33.54 -34.16 -0.17
CA GLY A 280 -32.91 -35.42 -0.52
C GLY A 280 -33.79 -36.27 -1.44
N SER A 281 -33.18 -36.84 -2.49
CA SER A 281 -33.82 -37.86 -3.31
C SER A 281 -34.04 -39.12 -2.46
N LYS A 282 -35.23 -39.28 -1.86
CA LYS A 282 -35.63 -40.58 -1.28
C LYS A 282 -35.77 -41.62 -2.39
N LYS A 283 -34.69 -42.36 -2.72
CA LYS A 283 -34.66 -43.77 -3.18
C LYS A 283 -33.38 -44.09 -3.97
N ALA A 284 -32.54 -44.99 -3.43
CA ALA A 284 -31.95 -46.11 -4.18
C ALA A 284 -31.12 -47.07 -3.28
N THR A 285 -31.59 -47.54 -2.12
CA THR A 285 -30.95 -48.67 -1.38
C THR A 285 -31.84 -49.26 -0.27
N ALA A 286 -33.13 -49.49 -0.53
CA ALA A 286 -33.99 -50.20 0.45
C ALA A 286 -35.11 -51.05 -0.19
N ALA A 287 -34.90 -51.56 -1.41
CA ALA A 287 -35.92 -52.35 -2.12
C ALA A 287 -35.32 -53.49 -2.98
N ALA A 288 -34.31 -54.17 -2.46
CA ALA A 288 -33.92 -55.52 -2.90
C ALA A 288 -33.66 -56.35 -1.65
N ASP A 289 -34.09 -57.60 -1.65
CA ASP A 289 -33.97 -58.60 -0.58
C ASP A 289 -34.93 -58.50 0.61
N HIS A 290 -36.21 -58.79 0.33
CA HIS A 290 -36.97 -59.77 1.12
C HIS A 290 -38.28 -60.15 0.40
N LYS A 291 -38.24 -61.18 -0.45
CA LYS A 291 -39.43 -61.96 -0.82
C LYS A 291 -39.06 -63.34 -1.38
N SER A 292 -38.82 -64.30 -0.49
CA SER A 292 -39.09 -65.72 -0.75
C SER A 292 -40.11 -66.17 0.29
N SER A 293 -41.38 -66.05 -0.09
CA SER A 293 -42.53 -66.58 0.64
C SER A 293 -42.47 -68.11 0.68
N GLY A 294 -42.59 -68.68 1.87
CA GLY A 294 -43.03 -70.05 2.04
C GLY A 294 -44.54 -70.17 1.78
N GLU A 295 -44.93 -71.28 1.16
CA GLU A 295 -46.29 -71.83 1.23
C GLU A 295 -46.22 -73.12 2.04
N PRO A 296 -47.10 -73.29 3.03
CA PRO A 296 -47.65 -74.59 3.35
C PRO A 296 -49.17 -74.53 3.16
N THR A 297 -49.67 -75.20 2.12
CA THR A 297 -51.10 -75.47 1.96
C THR A 297 -51.48 -76.64 2.86
N THR A 298 -52.36 -76.39 3.82
CA THR A 298 -53.17 -77.42 4.46
C THR A 298 -54.61 -77.33 3.95
N VAL A 299 -55.25 -78.48 3.79
CA VAL A 299 -56.67 -78.85 4.03
C VAL A 299 -57.20 -79.81 2.94
N GLY A 300 -57.75 -80.96 3.37
CA GLY A 300 -58.94 -81.57 2.75
C GLY A 300 -58.89 -83.06 2.37
N ASP A 301 -59.33 -83.91 3.30
CA ASP A 301 -60.35 -84.99 3.18
C ASP A 301 -60.30 -86.13 2.13
N ASP A 302 -60.58 -87.33 2.68
CA ASP A 302 -61.39 -88.46 2.17
C ASP A 302 -61.07 -89.18 0.84
N GLN A 303 -60.49 -90.39 0.95
CA GLN A 303 -61.12 -91.72 0.74
C GLN A 303 -60.09 -92.85 0.68
#